data_AF-A0A5N6H0Q8-F1
#
_entry.id   AF-A0A5N6H0Q8-F1
#
_cell.length_a   1.000
_cell.length_b   1.000
_cell.length_c   1.000
_cell.angle_alpha   90.00
_cell.angle_beta   90.00
_cell.angle_gamma   90.00
#
_symmetry.space_group_name_H-M   'P 1'
#
loop_
_entity.id
_entity.type
_entity.pdbx_description
1 polymer ?
#
loop_
_entity_poly.entity_id
_entity_poly.type
_entity_poly.pdbx_seq_one_letter_code
_entity_poly.pdbx_strand_id
1 'polypeptide(L)'
;MVTLYNDHIYSIPIRALRLLEPLRETPTLYDYGVLEQDDRHDYPDGFINAITMSRMPGKPATDYPDLSDVEGEGLKRKVLQILEGIRLLGWEL
;
A
#
# COMPACT_ATOMS: atom_id res chain seq x y z
N MET A 1 4.07 -22.04 -24.80
CA MET A 1 4.00 -20.61 -24.48
C MET A 1 3.47 -20.53 -23.06
N VAL A 2 4.36 -20.26 -22.10
CA VAL A 2 4.02 -20.23 -20.67
C VAL A 2 3.71 -18.77 -20.36
N THR A 3 2.43 -18.43 -20.27
CA THR A 3 1.99 -17.15 -19.74
C THR A 3 2.33 -17.17 -18.25
N LEU A 4 3.46 -16.58 -17.87
CA LEU A 4 3.81 -16.39 -16.46
C LEU A 4 2.81 -15.40 -15.87
N TYR A 5 1.86 -15.93 -15.11
CA TYR A 5 0.89 -15.21 -14.28
C TYR A 5 1.62 -14.29 -13.27
N ASN A 6 2.06 -13.11 -13.71
CA ASN A 6 2.69 -12.10 -12.87
C ASN A 6 1.67 -11.08 -12.30
N ASP A 7 0.39 -11.21 -12.68
CA ASP A 7 -0.73 -10.40 -12.17
C ASP A 7 -0.94 -10.54 -10.66
N HIS A 8 -0.52 -11.66 -10.06
CA HIS A 8 -0.84 -11.96 -8.67
C HIS A 8 -0.11 -11.04 -7.67
N ILE A 9 1.15 -10.69 -7.90
CA ILE A 9 1.92 -9.87 -6.95
C ILE A 9 1.35 -8.44 -6.88
N TYR A 10 0.99 -7.87 -8.03
CA TYR A 10 0.49 -6.49 -8.11
C TYR A 10 -0.99 -6.34 -7.76
N SER A 11 -1.75 -7.44 -7.81
CA SER A 11 -3.12 -7.47 -7.30
C SER A 11 -3.20 -7.29 -5.78
N ILE A 12 -2.14 -7.65 -5.03
CA ILE A 12 -2.13 -7.60 -3.57
C ILE A 12 -2.23 -6.15 -3.05
N PRO A 13 -1.38 -5.20 -3.48
CA PRO A 13 -1.53 -3.79 -3.08
C PRO A 13 -2.89 -3.19 -3.43
N ILE A 14 -3.44 -3.49 -4.62
CA ILE A 14 -4.75 -2.98 -5.04
C ILE A 14 -5.87 -3.55 -4.15
N ARG A 15 -5.84 -4.86 -3.89
CA ARG A 15 -6.80 -5.52 -2.99
C ARG A 15 -6.70 -4.96 -1.58
N ALA A 16 -5.49 -4.73 -1.08
CA ALA A 16 -5.27 -4.11 0.22
C ALA A 16 -5.87 -2.70 0.27
N LEU A 17 -5.52 -1.83 -0.68
CA LEU A 17 -6.03 -0.46 -0.69
C LEU A 17 -7.56 -0.39 -0.83
N ARG A 18 -8.17 -1.30 -1.60
CA ARG A 18 -9.64 -1.43 -1.68
C ARG A 18 -10.26 -1.87 -0.36
N LEU A 19 -9.68 -2.88 0.30
CA LEU A 19 -10.19 -3.34 1.59
C LEU A 19 -10.14 -2.22 2.63
N LEU A 20 -9.07 -1.42 2.59
CA LEU A 20 -8.75 -0.40 3.58
C LEU A 20 -9.41 0.96 3.29
N GLU A 21 -10.19 1.09 2.21
CA GLU A 21 -10.91 2.33 1.84
C GLU A 21 -11.75 2.94 2.99
N PRO A 22 -12.37 2.16 3.89
CA PRO A 22 -13.10 2.72 5.03
C PRO A 22 -12.23 3.40 6.10
N LEU A 23 -10.91 3.14 6.15
CA LEU A 23 -10.01 3.70 7.14
C LEU A 23 -9.43 5.04 6.64
N ARG A 24 -9.50 6.08 7.48
CA ARG A 24 -8.94 7.40 7.12
C ARG A 24 -7.42 7.46 7.27
N GLU A 25 -6.86 6.52 8.00
CA GLU A 25 -5.44 6.41 8.30
C GLU A 25 -4.65 5.69 7.20
N THR A 26 -5.31 5.24 6.13
CA THR A 26 -4.71 4.55 4.99
C THR A 26 -4.89 5.38 3.72
N PRO A 27 -4.02 5.18 2.70
CA PRO A 27 -4.18 5.88 1.43
C PRO A 27 -5.46 5.45 0.72
N THR A 28 -6.18 6.40 0.14
CA THR A 28 -7.29 6.14 -0.78
C THR A 28 -6.74 5.76 -2.15
N LEU A 29 -7.19 4.64 -2.72
CA LEU A 29 -6.92 4.27 -4.10
C LEU A 29 -7.75 5.15 -5.05
N TYR A 30 -7.09 5.79 -6.01
CA TYR A 30 -7.78 6.53 -7.08
C TYR A 30 -7.88 5.72 -8.36
N ASP A 31 -6.78 5.10 -8.80
CA ASP A 31 -6.74 4.32 -10.03
C ASP A 31 -5.55 3.34 -10.05
N TYR A 32 -5.58 2.36 -10.95
CA TYR A 32 -4.46 1.47 -11.22
C TYR A 32 -4.50 0.96 -12.67
N GLY A 33 -3.33 0.65 -13.22
CA GLY A 33 -3.20 0.14 -14.58
C GLY A 33 -2.01 -0.78 -14.73
N VAL A 34 -2.09 -1.65 -15.74
CA VAL A 34 -1.00 -2.53 -16.14
C VAL A 34 -0.76 -2.30 -17.63
N LEU A 35 0.48 -2.02 -17.99
CA LEU A 35 0.94 -1.87 -19.37
C LEU A 35 1.94 -2.99 -19.68
N GLU A 36 1.59 -3.86 -20.62
CA GLU A 36 2.53 -4.82 -21.19
C GLU A 36 3.56 -4.08 -22.06
N GLN A 37 4.82 -4.42 -21.87
CA GLN A 37 5.94 -3.78 -22.55
C GLN A 37 6.22 -4.51 -23.86
N ASP A 38 6.05 -3.78 -24.97
CA ASP A 38 6.37 -4.25 -26.32
C ASP A 38 7.86 -4.08 -26.66
N ASP A 39 8.22 -4.47 -27.88
CA ASP A 39 9.58 -4.40 -28.44
C ASP A 39 10.18 -2.98 -28.48
N ARG A 40 9.40 -1.93 -28.17
CA ARG A 40 9.88 -0.54 -28.11
C ARG A 40 10.40 -0.15 -26.73
N HIS A 41 10.27 -1.03 -25.74
CA HIS A 41 10.71 -0.82 -24.37
C HIS A 41 12.02 -1.57 -24.07
N ASP A 42 12.74 -1.12 -23.05
CA ASP A 42 13.99 -1.75 -22.60
C ASP A 42 13.82 -3.19 -22.08
N TYR A 43 12.58 -3.59 -21.76
CA TYR A 43 12.22 -4.92 -21.27
C TYR A 43 11.00 -5.47 -22.02
N PRO A 44 11.19 -6.03 -23.23
CA PRO A 44 10.12 -6.71 -23.96
C PRO A 44 9.54 -7.87 -23.15
N ASP A 45 8.23 -8.11 -23.24
CA ASP A 45 7.44 -9.06 -22.42
C ASP A 45 7.37 -8.69 -20.92
N GLY A 46 7.87 -7.50 -20.54
CA GLY A 46 7.74 -6.94 -19.20
C GLY A 46 6.36 -6.32 -18.93
N PHE A 47 6.12 -5.93 -17.67
CA PHE A 47 4.89 -5.23 -17.28
C PHE A 47 5.22 -4.00 -16.43
N ILE A 48 4.61 -2.87 -16.78
CA ILE A 48 4.61 -1.66 -15.96
C ILE A 48 3.29 -1.62 -15.19
N ASN A 49 3.39 -1.63 -13.86
CA ASN A 49 2.25 -1.52 -12.97
C ASN A 49 2.21 -0.11 -12.38
N ALA A 50 1.11 0.60 -12.57
CA ALA A 50 0.90 1.93 -12.04
C ALA A 50 -0.24 1.91 -11.02
N ILE A 51 -0.03 2.53 -9.85
CA ILE A 51 -1.05 2.72 -8.82
C ILE A 51 -1.08 4.20 -8.46
N THR A 52 -2.25 4.81 -8.57
CA THR A 52 -2.50 6.18 -8.17
C THR A 52 -3.28 6.17 -6.85
N MET A 53 -2.73 6.80 -5.82
CA MET A 53 -3.34 6.84 -4.48
C MET A 53 -3.17 8.22 -3.84
N SER A 54 -3.94 8.50 -2.80
CA SER A 54 -3.80 9.73 -2.01
C SER A 54 -2.43 9.82 -1.35
N ARG A 55 -1.84 11.01 -1.32
CA ARG A 55 -0.62 11.25 -0.53
C ARG A 55 -0.95 11.25 0.96
N MET A 56 -0.25 10.44 1.73
CA MET A 56 -0.32 10.49 3.20
C MET A 56 0.50 11.67 3.73
N PRO A 57 -0.09 12.57 4.53
CA PRO A 57 0.66 13.65 5.17
C PRO A 57 1.53 13.10 6.30
N GLY A 58 2.73 13.67 6.46
CA GLY A 58 3.66 13.31 7.53
C GLY A 58 4.98 12.78 7.00
N LYS A 59 5.77 12.18 7.91
CA LYS A 59 7.04 11.51 7.63
C LYS A 59 7.06 10.14 8.31
N PRO A 60 7.91 9.20 7.87
CA PRO A 60 8.12 7.93 8.56
C PRO A 60 8.36 8.10 10.05
N ALA A 61 7.81 7.19 10.86
CA ALA A 61 7.99 7.22 12.32
C ALA A 61 9.48 7.14 12.72
N THR A 62 10.30 6.46 11.91
CA THR A 62 11.76 6.35 12.07
C THR A 62 12.50 7.69 11.92
N ASP A 63 11.85 8.69 11.33
CA ASP A 63 12.47 9.98 11.02
C ASP A 63 12.20 11.00 12.14
N TYR A 64 11.61 10.58 13.26
CA TYR A 64 11.46 11.38 14.48
C TYR A 64 12.56 10.99 15.47
N PRO A 65 13.67 11.75 15.53
CA PRO A 65 14.84 11.37 16.32
C PRO A 65 14.61 11.51 17.84
N ASP A 66 13.70 12.40 18.24
CA ASP A 66 13.60 12.90 19.62
C ASP A 66 12.19 12.73 20.21
N LEU A 67 11.53 11.60 19.95
CA LEU A 67 10.20 11.35 20.54
C LEU A 67 10.33 11.21 22.05
N SER A 68 9.56 12.02 22.79
CA SER A 68 9.37 11.78 24.22
C SER A 68 8.63 10.47 24.48
N ASP A 69 8.75 9.93 25.69
CA ASP A 69 8.02 8.71 26.10
C ASP A 69 6.50 8.86 25.88
N VAL A 70 5.96 10.06 26.12
CA VAL A 70 4.54 10.37 25.94
C VAL A 70 4.14 10.33 24.46
N GLU A 71 4.94 10.94 23.58
CA GLU A 71 4.69 10.93 22.14
C GLU A 71 4.85 9.53 21.54
N GLY A 72 5.87 8.79 21.99
CA GLY A 72 6.09 7.39 21.60
C GLY A 72 4.92 6.50 21.97
N GLU A 73 4.41 6.60 23.20
CA GLU A 73 3.23 5.84 23.64
C GLU A 73 1.96 6.27 22.88
N GLY A 74 1.84 7.57 22.56
CA GLY A 74 0.77 8.09 21.71
C GLY A 74 0.78 7.47 20.31
N LEU A 75 1.95 7.43 19.66
CA LEU A 75 2.13 6.80 18.34
C LEU A 75 1.81 5.32 18.39
N LYS A 76 2.33 4.59 19.39
CA LYS A 76 2.06 3.17 19.58
C LYS A 76 0.56 2.89 19.69
N ARG A 77 -0.16 3.67 20.50
CA ARG A 77 -1.62 3.54 20.64
C ARG A 77 -2.33 3.78 19.30
N LYS A 78 -1.90 4.78 18.52
CA LYS A 78 -2.50 5.06 17.21
C LYS A 78 -2.24 3.93 16.22
N VAL A 79 -1.04 3.36 16.19
CA VAL A 79 -0.72 2.19 15.36
C VAL A 79 -1.60 1.00 15.73
N LEU A 80 -1.75 0.71 17.03
CA LEU A 80 -2.64 -0.37 17.48
C LEU A 80 -4.10 -0.17 17.06
N GLN A 81 -4.60 1.07 17.12
CA GLN A 81 -5.95 1.39 16.65
C GLN A 81 -6.10 1.15 15.14
N ILE A 82 -5.10 1.52 14.34
CA ILE A 82 -5.11 1.29 12.89
C ILE A 82 -5.10 -0.22 12.59
N LEU A 83 -4.22 -0.98 13.26
CA LEU A 83 -4.12 -2.42 13.09
C LEU A 83 -5.42 -3.14 13.48
N GLU A 84 -6.07 -2.69 14.54
CA GLU A 84 -7.38 -3.22 14.93
C GLU A 84 -8.45 -2.90 13.89
N GLY A 85 -8.44 -1.68 13.33
CA GLY A 85 -9.31 -1.32 12.20
C GLY A 85 -9.09 -2.22 10.97
N ILE A 86 -7.83 -2.51 10.63
CA ILE A 86 -7.46 -3.42 9.54
C ILE A 86 -7.99 -4.84 9.82
N ARG A 87 -7.80 -5.34 11.05
CA ARG A 87 -8.27 -6.66 11.48
C ARG A 87 -9.79 -6.78 11.36
N LEU A 88 -10.54 -5.75 11.78
CA LEU A 88 -12.00 -5.74 11.73
C LEU A 88 -12.56 -5.73 10.29
N LEU A 89 -11.77 -5.27 9.33
CA LEU A 89 -12.12 -5.34 7.90
C LEU A 89 -11.87 -6.73 7.29
N GLY A 90 -11.43 -7.71 8.08
CA GLY A 90 -11.20 -9.08 7.61
C GLY A 90 -9.88 -9.27 6.88
N TRP A 91 -8.90 -8.39 7.13
CA TRP A 91 -7.52 -8.66 6.74
C TRP A 91 -6.96 -9.72 7.70
N GLU A 92 -6.92 -10.96 7.24
CA GLU A 92 -6.23 -12.05 7.91
C GLU A 92 -4.74 -11.98 7.54
N LEU A 93 -3.88 -11.88 8.56
CA LEU A 93 -2.41 -11.95 8.43
C LEU A 93 -1.95 -13.35 8.02
#